data_AF-A0A1L8RKK0-F1
#
_entry.id   AF-A0A1L8RKK0-F1
#
_cell.length_a   1.000
_cell.length_b   1.000
_cell.length_c   1.000
_cell.angle_alpha   90.00
_cell.angle_beta   90.00
_cell.angle_gamma   90.00
#
_symmetry.space_group_name_H-M   'P 1'
#
loop_
_entity.id
_entity.type
_entity.pdbx_description
1 polymer ?
#
loop_
_entity_poly.entity_id
_entity_poly.type
_entity_poly.pdbx_seq_one_letter_code
_entity_poly.pdbx_strand_id
1 'polypeptide(L)' 'MKEGLPMKYWLSLVFLLLTIGLFLTSALVGSHIDPNGMLVEPAFFCIPLGYLNLFLFVLTFVGALRSAKKQPHSPKK' A
#
# COMPACT_ATOMS: atom_id res chain seq x y z
N MET A 1 -2.25 -25.56 -10.79
CA MET A 1 -1.37 -24.40 -10.55
C MET A 1 -2.16 -23.34 -9.78
N LYS A 2 -2.31 -23.50 -8.45
CA LYS A 2 -2.88 -22.47 -7.56
C LYS A 2 -1.72 -21.96 -6.71
N GLU A 3 -0.87 -21.16 -7.33
CA GLU A 3 0.15 -20.41 -6.60
C GLU A 3 -0.53 -19.17 -6.02
N GLY A 4 -1.36 -19.39 -5.00
CA GLY A 4 -1.97 -18.31 -4.23
C GLY A 4 -0.93 -17.71 -3.31
N LEU A 5 -0.85 -16.37 -3.27
CA LEU A 5 0.05 -15.63 -2.39
C LEU A 5 -0.05 -16.17 -0.96
N PRO A 6 1.07 -16.44 -0.26
CA PRO A 6 1.01 -16.95 1.11
C PRO A 6 0.20 -15.99 1.97
N MET A 7 -0.72 -16.49 2.80
CA MET A 7 -1.55 -15.67 3.71
C MET A 7 -0.71 -14.66 4.53
N LYS A 8 0.56 -14.97 4.80
CA LYS A 8 1.53 -14.06 5.46
C LYS A 8 1.73 -12.72 4.76
N TYR A 9 1.57 -12.64 3.44
CA TYR A 9 1.77 -11.42 2.65
C TYR A 9 0.47 -10.73 2.25
N TRP A 10 -0.69 -11.30 2.60
CA TRP A 10 -1.99 -10.74 2.25
C TRP A 10 -2.16 -9.31 2.75
N LEU A 11 -1.77 -9.05 4.01
CA LEU A 11 -1.88 -7.72 4.61
C LEU A 11 -1.00 -6.69 3.87
N SER A 12 0.22 -7.06 3.49
CA SER A 12 1.09 -6.22 2.68
C SER A 12 0.50 -5.97 1.29
N LEU A 13 -0.08 -6.98 0.64
CA LEU A 13 -0.74 -6.82 -0.65
C LEU A 13 -1.90 -5.81 -0.59
N VAL A 14 -2.72 -5.86 0.47
CA VAL A 14 -3.83 -4.91 0.67
C VAL A 14 -3.31 -3.48 0.75
N PHE A 15 -2.29 -3.21 1.57
CA PHE A 15 -1.69 -1.87 1.68
C PHE A 15 -1.07 -1.39 0.36
N LEU A 16 -0.46 -2.31 -0.41
CA LEU A 16 0.10 -1.99 -1.72
C LEU A 16 -0.99 -1.59 -2.72
N LEU A 17 -2.08 -2.37 -2.80
CA LEU A 17 -3.21 -2.06 -3.68
C LEU A 17 -3.89 -0.75 -3.31
N LEU A 18 -4.08 -0.48 -2.02
CA LEU A 18 -4.59 0.80 -1.52
C LEU A 18 -3.69 1.97 -1.91
N THR A 19 -2.37 1.82 -1.78
CA THR A 19 -1.39 2.83 -2.19
C THR A 19 -1.51 3.16 -3.67
N ILE A 20 -1.57 2.13 -4.53
CA ILE A 20 -1.73 2.30 -5.98
C ILE A 20 -3.05 3.02 -6.28
N GLY A 21 -4.15 2.60 -5.64
CA GLY A 21 -5.45 3.24 -5.82
C GLY A 21 -5.43 4.72 -5.46
N LEU A 22 -4.85 5.08 -4.32
CA LEU A 22 -4.76 6.47 -3.87
C LEU A 22 -3.95 7.34 -4.83
N PHE A 23 -2.76 6.89 -5.23
CA PHE A 23 -1.96 7.65 -6.18
C PHE A 23 -2.62 7.74 -7.56
N LEU A 24 -3.27 6.67 -8.02
CA LEU A 24 -4.01 6.69 -9.27
C LEU A 24 -5.18 7.68 -9.21
N THR A 25 -5.95 7.70 -8.12
CA THR A 25 -7.01 8.70 -7.92
C THR A 25 -6.44 10.13 -7.92
N SER A 26 -5.33 10.37 -7.23
CA SER A 26 -4.70 11.70 -7.23
C SER A 26 -4.25 12.15 -8.62
N ALA A 27 -3.76 11.23 -9.45
CA ALA A 27 -3.32 11.51 -10.81
C ALA A 27 -4.49 11.76 -11.78
N LEU A 28 -5.62 11.08 -11.59
CA LEU A 28 -6.77 11.16 -12.49
C LEU A 28 -7.70 12.35 -12.21
N VAL A 29 -7.87 12.74 -10.94
CA VAL A 29 -8.83 13.80 -10.56
C VAL A 29 -8.34 15.19 -10.98
N GLY A 30 -7.03 15.42 -10.98
CA GLY A 30 -6.44 16.70 -11.36
C GLY A 30 -6.82 17.86 -10.43
N SER A 31 -6.41 19.07 -10.82
CA SER A 31 -6.64 20.32 -10.10
C SER A 31 -7.28 21.35 -11.01
N HIS A 32 -8.11 22.24 -10.47
CA HIS A 32 -8.71 23.33 -11.23
C HIS A 32 -8.72 24.63 -10.44
N ILE A 33 -8.86 25.75 -11.14
CA ILE A 33 -9.06 27.07 -10.55
C ILE A 33 -10.56 27.35 -10.53
N ASP A 34 -11.12 27.60 -9.34
CA ASP A 34 -12.52 28.03 -9.18
C ASP A 34 -12.69 29.50 -9.62
N PRO A 35 -13.87 29.97 -10.05
CA PRO A 35 -14.18 31.38 -10.34
C PRO A 35 -13.65 32.45 -9.38
N ASN A 36 -13.41 32.10 -8.11
CA ASN A 36 -12.80 32.99 -7.12
C ASN A 36 -11.26 33.10 -7.24
N GLY A 37 -10.65 32.44 -8.23
CA GLY A 37 -9.20 32.37 -8.41
C GLY A 37 -8.50 31.39 -7.45
N MET A 38 -9.25 30.59 -6.69
CA MET A 38 -8.66 29.62 -5.76
C MET A 38 -8.33 28.29 -6.46
N LEU A 39 -7.17 27.73 -6.12
CA LEU A 39 -6.77 26.39 -6.53
C LEU A 39 -7.53 25.35 -5.70
N VAL A 40 -8.27 24.48 -6.40
CA VAL A 40 -9.01 23.36 -5.83
C VAL A 40 -8.34 22.06 -6.25
N GLU A 41 -7.91 21.29 -5.26
CA GLU A 41 -7.27 19.98 -5.42
C GLU A 41 -8.11 18.90 -4.71
N PRO A 42 -9.16 18.36 -5.36
CA PRO A 42 -10.16 17.52 -4.69
C PRO A 42 -9.58 16.22 -4.13
N ALA A 43 -8.55 15.69 -4.79
CA ALA A 43 -7.88 14.44 -4.41
C ALA A 43 -6.53 14.67 -3.71
N PHE A 44 -6.25 15.88 -3.21
CA PHE A 44 -4.98 16.18 -2.53
C PHE A 44 -4.73 15.23 -1.34
N PHE A 45 -5.79 14.88 -0.61
CA PHE A 45 -5.72 13.96 0.55
C PHE A 45 -5.19 12.56 0.19
N CYS A 46 -5.30 12.15 -1.07
CA CYS A 46 -4.80 10.85 -1.52
C CYS A 46 -3.26 10.79 -1.49
N ILE A 47 -2.57 11.92 -1.62
CA ILE A 47 -1.10 11.98 -1.63
C ILE A 47 -0.53 11.62 -0.24
N PRO A 48 -0.86 12.31 0.87
CA PRO A 48 -0.36 11.96 2.19
C PRO A 48 -0.84 10.57 2.63
N LEU A 49 -2.09 10.17 2.32
CA LEU A 49 -2.57 8.82 2.62
C LEU A 49 -1.87 7.74 1.79
N GLY A 50 -1.49 8.05 0.55
CA GLY A 50 -0.73 7.16 -0.32
C GLY A 50 0.64 6.85 0.28
N TYR A 51 1.38 7.88 0.71
CA TYR A 51 2.65 7.70 1.41
C TYR A 51 2.51 6.98 2.75
N LEU A 52 1.46 7.26 3.53
CA LEU A 52 1.18 6.56 4.78
C LEU A 52 0.96 5.06 4.54
N ASN A 53 0.13 4.70 3.56
CA ASN A 53 -0.10 3.30 3.22
C ASN A 53 1.14 2.62 2.64
N LEU A 54 1.95 3.34 1.84
CA LEU A 54 3.22 2.82 1.33
C LEU A 54 4.19 2.50 2.48
N PHE A 55 4.25 3.37 3.48
CA PHE A 55 5.05 3.13 4.68
C PHE A 55 4.58 1.89 5.44
N LEU A 56 3.27 1.72 5.65
CA LEU A 56 2.68 0.53 6.28
C LEU A 56 2.92 -0.74 5.46
N PHE A 57 2.87 -0.65 4.12
CA PHE A 57 3.25 -1.74 3.24
C PHE A 57 4.70 -2.17 3.50
N VAL A 58 5.66 -1.24 3.54
CA VAL A 58 7.07 -1.55 3.81
C VAL A 58 7.23 -2.22 5.18
N LEU A 59 6.60 -1.68 6.23
CA LEU A 59 6.67 -2.25 7.57
C LEU A 59 6.12 -3.68 7.64
N THR A 60 4.92 -3.91 7.10
CA THR A 60 4.28 -5.23 7.10
C THR A 60 5.06 -6.23 6.23
N PHE A 61 5.56 -5.79 5.07
CA PHE A 61 6.32 -6.63 4.16
C PHE A 61 7.65 -7.07 4.77
N VAL A 62 8.41 -6.14 5.35
CA VAL A 62 9.66 -6.45 6.08
C VAL A 62 9.38 -7.37 7.27
N GLY A 63 8.28 -7.15 8.01
CA GLY A 63 7.85 -8.03 9.10
C GLY A 63 7.52 -9.45 8.63
N ALA A 64 6.82 -9.59 7.51
CA ALA A 64 6.48 -10.87 6.90
C ALA A 64 7.74 -11.62 6.41
N LEU A 65 8.69 -10.92 5.77
CA LEU A 65 9.97 -11.49 5.33
C LEU A 65 10.81 -12.02 6.50
N ARG A 66 10.90 -11.26 7.60
CA ARG A 66 11.59 -11.71 8.82
C ARG A 66 10.92 -12.95 9.41
N SER A 67 9.59 -13.01 9.39
CA SER A 67 8.81 -14.16 9.88
C SER A 67 8.86 -15.38 8.96
N ALA A 68 9.23 -15.21 7.69
CA ALA A 68 9.54 -16.31 6.78
C ALA A 68 10.96 -16.87 7.04
N LYS A 69 11.94 -15.99 7.30
CA LYS A 69 13.32 -16.39 7.62
C LYS A 69 13.50 -17.06 8.98
N LYS A 70 12.61 -16.83 9.96
CA LYS A 70 12.64 -17.50 11.28
C LYS A 70 12.22 -18.97 11.25
N GLN A 71 11.81 -19.50 10.09
CA GLN A 71 11.37 -20.90 9.95
C GLN A 71 12.44 -21.81 9.31
N PRO A 72 13.63 -21.98 9.92
CA PRO A 72 14.38 -23.22 9.79
C PRO A 72 14.46 -23.94 11.15
N HIS A 73 14.09 -25.23 11.13
CA HIS A 73 14.32 -26.26 12.18
C HIS A 73 13.22 -26.38 13.28
N SER A 74 12.64 -27.55 13.60
CA SER A 74 13.21 -28.91 13.73
C SER A 74 12.33 -30.03 13.11
N PRO A 75 12.93 -31.11 12.55
CA PRO A 75 12.21 -32.36 12.30
C PRO A 75 11.74 -32.94 13.63
N LYS A 76 10.49 -33.42 13.68
CA LYS A 76 10.02 -34.27 14.78
C LYS A 76 10.72 -35.62 14.65
N LYS A 77 11.47 -36.01 15.68
CA LYS A 77 11.87 -37.41 15.91
C LYS A 77 10.63 -38.24 16.25
#